data_AF-A0A1G0S566-F1
#
_entry.id   AF-A0A1G0S566-F1
#
_cell.length_a   1.000
_cell.length_b   1.000
_cell.length_c   1.000
_cell.angle_alpha   90.00
_cell.angle_beta   90.00
_cell.angle_gamma   90.00
#
_symmetry.space_group_name_H-M   'P 1'
#
loop_
_entity.id
_entity.type
_entity.pdbx_description
1 polymer ?
#
loop_
_entity_poly.entity_id
_entity_poly.type
_entity_poly.pdbx_seq_one_letter_code
_entity_poly.pdbx_strand_id
1 'polypeptide(L)'
;MKNLIISLAAASVLFVIGCQENSITDPIANEPVDKVQSGTPDTYFHGIIPLEGALRDPYPVGNSFYRITGQIEFDFRMFYMDPIPPAPQRYASLHFETNADLQYFCTVCPFSEEDELAGFIADVSEDYVPLGGNYVSLLEKTFTIQGREDGMVLKVRFLVTYDYVELSAMWLALPNANVVATEK
;
A
#
# COMPACT_ATOMS: atom_id res chain seq x y z
N MET A 1 -39.61 -48.61 47.22
CA MET A 1 -38.90 -47.85 46.14
C MET A 1 -39.06 -46.35 46.35
N LYS A 2 -38.36 -45.77 47.34
CA LYS A 2 -38.39 -44.32 47.63
C LYS A 2 -36.99 -43.70 47.77
N ASN A 3 -35.96 -44.54 47.87
CA ASN A 3 -34.59 -44.12 48.18
C ASN A 3 -33.66 -44.15 46.95
N LEU A 4 -34.19 -44.45 45.76
CA LEU A 4 -33.42 -44.48 44.49
C LEU A 4 -33.57 -43.20 43.65
N ILE A 5 -34.56 -42.35 43.95
CA ILE A 5 -34.81 -41.10 43.20
C ILE A 5 -34.00 -39.94 43.78
N ILE A 6 -33.69 -39.98 45.07
CA ILE A 6 -32.96 -38.89 45.76
C ILE A 6 -31.47 -38.88 45.38
N SER A 7 -30.88 -40.04 45.09
CA SER A 7 -29.46 -40.13 44.67
C SER A 7 -29.22 -39.61 43.24
N LEU A 8 -30.24 -39.64 42.37
CA LEU A 8 -30.10 -39.16 40.99
C LEU A 8 -30.20 -37.63 40.88
N ALA A 9 -30.95 -36.98 41.78
CA ALA A 9 -31.06 -35.52 41.83
C ALA A 9 -29.76 -34.85 42.35
N ALA A 10 -29.08 -35.47 43.33
CA ALA A 10 -27.83 -34.95 43.88
C ALA A 10 -26.64 -34.99 42.90
N ALA A 11 -26.65 -35.91 41.93
CA ALA A 11 -25.61 -36.01 40.90
C ALA A 11 -25.78 -34.97 39.77
N SER A 12 -26.99 -34.43 39.57
CA SER A 12 -27.27 -33.47 38.48
C SER A 12 -26.98 -32.01 38.83
N VAL A 13 -26.91 -31.65 40.12
CA VAL A 13 -26.59 -30.28 40.58
C VAL A 13 -25.08 -30.02 40.59
N LEU A 14 -24.25 -31.06 40.67
CA LEU A 14 -22.78 -30.94 40.62
C LEU A 14 -22.23 -30.68 39.21
N PHE A 15 -23.03 -30.84 38.16
CA PHE A 15 -22.60 -30.53 36.78
C PHE A 15 -22.76 -29.06 36.39
N VAL A 16 -23.39 -28.22 37.22
CA VAL A 16 -23.60 -26.79 36.92
C VAL A 16 -22.54 -25.88 37.58
N ILE A 17 -21.70 -26.43 38.48
CA ILE A 17 -20.59 -25.70 39.12
C ILE A 17 -19.26 -25.93 38.37
N GLY A 18 -19.24 -26.80 37.34
CA GLY A 18 -18.07 -27.01 36.47
C GLY A 18 -17.91 -25.96 35.35
N CYS A 19 -18.80 -24.97 35.26
CA CYS A 19 -18.73 -23.87 34.30
C CYS A 19 -18.38 -22.56 35.00
N GLN A 20 -17.15 -22.44 35.52
CA GLN A 20 -16.43 -21.16 35.58
C GLN A 20 -15.01 -21.37 36.11
N GLU A 21 -14.10 -21.74 35.22
CA GLU A 21 -12.75 -21.18 35.27
C GLU A 21 -12.59 -20.35 34.00
N ASN A 22 -12.85 -19.06 34.18
CA ASN A 22 -12.56 -18.03 33.19
C ASN A 22 -11.05 -17.96 32.97
N SER A 23 -10.73 -17.74 31.69
CA SER A 23 -9.60 -16.95 31.24
C SER A 23 -8.22 -17.58 31.42
N ILE A 24 -7.85 -18.47 30.49
CA ILE A 24 -6.57 -18.23 29.81
C ILE A 24 -6.76 -16.94 29.01
N THR A 25 -6.61 -15.81 29.72
CA THR A 25 -5.94 -14.65 29.17
C THR A 25 -4.48 -15.05 29.19
N ASP A 26 -4.03 -15.71 28.13
CA ASP A 26 -2.63 -15.51 27.75
C ASP A 26 -2.46 -13.99 27.67
N PRO A 27 -1.40 -13.40 28.27
CA PRO A 27 -1.08 -12.04 27.93
C PRO A 27 -0.97 -12.01 26.41
N ILE A 28 -1.79 -11.17 25.78
CA ILE A 28 -1.44 -10.60 24.48
C ILE A 28 -0.11 -9.91 24.76
N ALA A 29 0.98 -10.65 24.61
CA ALA A 29 2.24 -10.06 24.30
C ALA A 29 1.94 -9.33 23.00
N ASN A 30 1.81 -8.01 23.10
CA ASN A 30 1.98 -7.10 21.97
C ASN A 30 3.43 -7.27 21.52
N GLU A 31 3.75 -8.43 20.97
CA GLU A 31 4.84 -8.54 20.04
C GLU A 31 4.25 -8.05 18.71
N PRO A 32 4.83 -7.02 18.08
CA PRO A 32 4.55 -6.79 16.67
C PRO A 32 4.93 -8.10 15.98
N VAL A 33 3.95 -8.82 15.44
CA VAL A 33 4.21 -9.96 14.57
C VAL A 33 4.66 -9.40 13.22
N ASP A 34 5.84 -8.78 13.23
CA ASP A 34 6.74 -8.69 12.09
C ASP A 34 7.46 -10.04 11.96
N LYS A 35 6.69 -11.14 11.88
CA LYS A 35 7.22 -12.38 11.33
C LYS A 35 6.99 -12.35 9.83
N VAL A 36 7.66 -11.40 9.16
CA VAL A 36 8.07 -11.59 7.77
C VAL A 36 8.99 -12.80 7.81
N GLN A 37 8.45 -13.98 7.52
CA GLN A 37 9.23 -15.18 7.34
C GLN A 37 10.30 -14.85 6.30
N SER A 38 11.56 -14.76 6.72
CA SER A 38 12.74 -14.67 5.86
C SER A 38 12.96 -16.00 5.14
N GLY A 39 11.95 -16.43 4.38
CA GLY A 39 12.03 -17.54 3.43
C GLY A 39 12.84 -17.11 2.21
N THR A 40 13.33 -18.07 1.45
CA THR A 40 13.78 -17.79 0.08
C THR A 40 12.55 -17.37 -0.74
N PRO A 41 12.61 -16.29 -1.54
CA PRO A 41 11.46 -15.89 -2.33
C PRO A 41 11.11 -16.98 -3.36
N ASP A 42 9.82 -17.29 -3.50
CA ASP A 42 9.32 -18.25 -4.49
C ASP A 42 9.49 -17.73 -5.91
N THR A 43 9.42 -16.42 -6.05
CA THR A 43 9.57 -15.72 -7.33
C THR A 43 10.30 -14.42 -7.07
N TYR A 44 11.27 -14.16 -7.94
CA TYR A 44 12.03 -12.93 -7.95
C TYR A 44 12.15 -12.43 -9.39
N PHE A 45 11.88 -11.15 -9.58
CA PHE A 45 12.24 -10.46 -10.81
C PHE A 45 12.53 -8.98 -10.51
N HIS A 46 13.33 -8.41 -11.39
CA HIS A 46 13.70 -7.01 -11.39
C HIS A 46 13.09 -6.34 -12.63
N GLY A 47 12.73 -5.06 -12.52
CA GLY A 47 12.21 -4.31 -13.64
C GLY A 47 12.37 -2.80 -13.48
N ILE A 48 12.04 -2.11 -14.57
CA ILE A 48 12.07 -0.66 -14.66
C ILE A 48 10.70 -0.20 -15.18
N ILE A 49 10.11 0.78 -14.48
CA ILE A 49 8.87 1.43 -14.87
C ILE A 49 9.20 2.86 -15.26
N PRO A 50 9.05 3.26 -16.54
CA PRO A 50 9.31 4.64 -16.96
C PRO A 50 8.26 5.59 -16.38
N LEU A 51 8.72 6.73 -15.87
CA LEU A 51 7.88 7.85 -15.42
C LEU A 51 7.95 8.95 -16.47
N GLU A 52 7.17 8.79 -17.54
CA GLU A 52 7.16 9.74 -18.65
C GLU A 52 5.72 10.18 -18.96
N GLY A 53 5.51 11.48 -19.09
CA GLY A 53 4.23 12.01 -19.52
C GLY A 53 4.01 13.48 -19.17
N ALA A 54 2.88 14.00 -19.67
CA ALA A 54 2.37 15.30 -19.29
C ALA A 54 1.30 15.13 -18.19
N LEU A 55 1.53 15.75 -17.04
CA LEU A 55 0.66 15.74 -15.89
C LEU A 55 -0.05 17.08 -15.77
N ARG A 56 -1.36 17.03 -15.56
CA ARG A 56 -2.16 18.23 -15.34
C ARG A 56 -1.69 18.95 -14.08
N ASP A 57 -1.51 20.26 -14.20
CA ASP A 57 -1.28 21.13 -13.05
C ASP A 57 -2.49 21.10 -12.10
N PRO A 58 -2.31 20.70 -10.81
CA PRO A 58 -3.39 20.71 -9.83
C PRO A 58 -3.97 22.11 -9.57
N TYR A 59 -3.23 23.17 -9.87
CA TYR A 59 -3.66 24.56 -9.74
C TYR A 59 -3.33 25.36 -11.01
N PRO A 60 -4.06 25.13 -12.11
CA PRO A 60 -3.61 25.55 -13.43
C PRO A 60 -3.65 27.07 -13.63
N VAL A 61 -2.56 27.62 -14.18
CA VAL A 61 -2.48 28.98 -14.72
C VAL A 61 -2.63 28.91 -16.24
N GLY A 62 -3.84 29.16 -16.73
CA GLY A 62 -4.15 28.98 -18.15
C GLY A 62 -4.09 27.50 -18.55
N ASN A 63 -3.35 27.17 -19.61
CA ASN A 63 -3.08 25.78 -20.01
C ASN A 63 -1.70 25.35 -19.54
N SER A 64 -1.51 25.31 -18.21
CA SER A 64 -0.27 24.84 -17.61
C SER A 64 -0.28 23.33 -17.34
N PHE A 65 0.89 22.72 -17.45
CA PHE A 65 1.10 21.31 -17.16
C PHE A 65 2.55 21.07 -16.72
N TYR A 66 2.79 19.92 -16.12
CA TYR A 66 4.12 19.46 -15.80
C TYR A 66 4.50 18.32 -16.74
N ARG A 67 5.74 18.29 -17.21
CA ARG A 67 6.31 17.10 -17.83
C ARG A 67 7.14 16.37 -16.79
N ILE A 68 6.88 15.08 -16.62
CA ILE A 68 7.72 14.20 -15.81
C ILE A 68 8.63 13.37 -16.71
N THR A 69 9.88 13.17 -16.31
CA THR A 69 10.83 12.29 -17.00
C THR A 69 11.70 11.60 -15.96
N GLY A 70 11.74 10.27 -15.97
CA GLY A 70 12.47 9.48 -14.99
C GLY A 70 12.04 8.02 -15.00
N GLN A 71 12.35 7.31 -13.93
CA GLN A 71 12.04 5.89 -13.80
C GLN A 71 11.88 5.46 -12.35
N ILE A 72 11.24 4.30 -12.18
CA ILE A 72 11.23 3.53 -10.95
C ILE A 72 11.90 2.19 -11.25
N GLU A 73 13.03 1.95 -10.62
CA GLU A 73 13.64 0.62 -10.56
C GLU A 73 13.00 -0.16 -9.41
N PHE A 74 12.77 -1.45 -9.62
CA PHE A 74 12.16 -2.26 -8.58
C PHE A 74 12.68 -3.69 -8.52
N ASP A 75 12.73 -4.21 -7.30
CA ASP A 75 12.88 -5.64 -7.02
C ASP A 75 11.57 -6.19 -6.46
N PHE A 76 11.05 -7.23 -7.11
CA PHE A 76 9.88 -7.97 -6.66
C PHE A 76 10.31 -9.28 -6.00
N ARG A 77 9.78 -9.56 -4.82
CA ARG A 77 9.97 -10.83 -4.10
C ARG A 77 8.64 -11.34 -3.59
N MET A 78 8.24 -12.53 -4.03
CA MET A 78 7.02 -13.18 -3.52
C MET A 78 7.37 -14.21 -2.45
N PHE A 79 6.55 -14.23 -1.40
CA PHE A 79 6.65 -15.21 -0.32
C PHE A 79 5.31 -15.87 -0.09
N TYR A 80 5.39 -17.15 0.24
CA TYR A 80 4.28 -17.95 0.73
C TYR A 80 4.11 -17.77 2.25
N MET A 81 2.90 -17.47 2.71
CA MET A 81 2.56 -17.59 4.12
C MET A 81 1.96 -18.98 4.40
N ASP A 82 2.43 -19.60 5.47
CA ASP A 82 1.96 -20.91 5.93
C ASP A 82 0.42 -20.91 6.07
N PRO A 83 -0.32 -21.76 5.34
CA PRO A 83 -1.77 -21.71 5.30
C PRO A 83 -2.35 -22.22 6.61
N ILE A 84 -2.66 -21.30 7.52
CA ILE A 84 -3.78 -21.54 8.43
C ILE A 84 -5.05 -21.33 7.60
N PRO A 85 -5.98 -22.31 7.53
CA PRO A 85 -7.22 -22.21 6.74
C PRO A 85 -7.95 -20.87 6.98
N PRO A 86 -8.48 -20.22 5.92
CA PRO A 86 -9.19 -20.89 4.82
C PRO A 86 -8.59 -20.76 3.40
N ALA A 87 -7.42 -20.13 3.18
CA ALA A 87 -6.79 -20.08 1.85
C ALA A 87 -5.28 -19.81 1.93
N PRO A 88 -4.45 -20.30 0.98
CA PRO A 88 -3.04 -19.91 0.90
C PRO A 88 -2.93 -18.40 0.70
N GLN A 89 -2.17 -17.74 1.56
CA GLN A 89 -1.91 -16.32 1.49
C GLN A 89 -0.49 -16.11 0.94
N ARG A 90 -0.35 -15.22 -0.05
CA ARG A 90 0.94 -14.81 -0.59
C ARG A 90 1.06 -13.31 -0.39
N TYR A 91 2.28 -12.83 -0.24
CA TYR A 91 2.57 -11.40 -0.29
C TYR A 91 3.77 -11.15 -1.19
N ALA A 92 3.78 -9.98 -1.81
CA ALA A 92 4.94 -9.43 -2.51
C ALA A 92 5.61 -8.40 -1.60
N SER A 93 6.92 -8.52 -1.41
CA SER A 93 7.80 -7.40 -1.03
C SER A 93 8.26 -6.73 -2.32
N LEU A 94 8.08 -5.42 -2.38
CA LEU A 94 8.48 -4.55 -3.47
C LEU A 94 9.46 -3.53 -2.93
N HIS A 95 10.70 -3.61 -3.38
CA HIS A 95 11.67 -2.55 -3.15
C HIS A 95 11.64 -1.61 -4.36
N PHE A 96 11.40 -0.33 -4.14
CA PHE A 96 11.37 0.70 -5.18
C PHE A 96 12.49 1.71 -4.96
N GLU A 97 13.20 2.02 -6.04
CA GLU A 97 14.12 3.16 -6.15
C GLU A 97 13.60 4.08 -7.25
N THR A 98 13.14 5.27 -6.86
CA THR A 98 12.46 6.22 -7.75
C THR A 98 13.33 7.44 -7.98
N ASN A 99 13.54 7.78 -9.25
CA ASN A 99 14.23 9.01 -9.64
C ASN A 99 13.51 9.66 -10.83
N ALA A 100 13.05 10.90 -10.68
CA ALA A 100 12.38 11.61 -11.76
C ALA A 100 12.48 13.13 -11.63
N ASP A 101 12.51 13.82 -12.76
CA ASP A 101 12.49 15.27 -12.86
C ASP A 101 11.12 15.77 -13.30
N LEU A 102 10.72 16.93 -12.80
CA LEU A 102 9.54 17.67 -13.24
C LEU A 102 9.96 18.97 -13.91
N GLN A 103 9.39 19.25 -15.08
CA GLN A 103 9.51 20.52 -15.79
C GLN A 103 8.13 21.18 -15.88
N TYR A 104 8.05 22.46 -15.59
CA TYR A 104 6.78 23.20 -15.65
C TYR A 104 6.64 23.91 -17.00
N PHE A 105 5.47 23.78 -17.62
CA PHE A 105 5.14 24.44 -18.87
C PHE A 105 3.88 25.28 -18.70
N CYS A 106 3.97 26.55 -19.08
CA CYS A 106 2.86 27.50 -19.01
C CYS A 106 2.77 28.33 -20.29
N THR A 107 1.68 28.19 -21.05
CA THR A 107 1.53 28.86 -22.35
C THR A 107 1.25 30.36 -22.28
N VAL A 108 0.91 30.88 -21.09
CA VAL A 108 0.53 32.28 -20.86
C VAL A 108 1.50 33.02 -19.96
N CYS A 109 2.52 32.33 -19.44
CA CYS A 109 3.55 32.91 -18.60
C CYS A 109 4.61 33.59 -19.49
N PRO A 110 5.25 34.69 -19.03
CA PRO A 110 6.38 35.27 -19.76
C PRO A 110 7.46 34.20 -19.92
N PHE A 111 7.87 33.95 -21.17
CA PHE A 111 8.89 32.97 -21.51
C PHE A 111 10.20 33.33 -20.79
N SER A 112 10.68 32.41 -19.97
CA SER A 112 12.01 32.44 -19.38
C SER A 112 12.80 31.31 -20.05
N GLU A 113 14.01 31.57 -20.57
CA GLU A 113 14.86 30.48 -21.11
C GLU A 113 15.29 29.49 -20.01
N GLU A 114 15.15 29.91 -18.75
CA GLU A 114 15.18 29.09 -17.55
C GLU A 114 13.79 28.45 -17.32
N ASP A 115 13.32 27.60 -18.23
CA ASP A 115 12.24 26.63 -17.97
C ASP A 115 12.79 25.54 -17.02
N GLU A 116 13.12 26.03 -15.83
CA GLU A 116 13.85 25.39 -14.75
C GLU A 116 13.10 24.16 -14.27
N LEU A 117 13.89 23.14 -13.95
CA LEU A 117 13.49 22.02 -13.13
C LEU A 117 12.53 22.50 -12.02
N ALA A 118 11.25 22.19 -12.15
CA ALA A 118 10.20 22.63 -11.24
C ALA A 118 10.17 21.81 -9.94
N GLY A 119 10.96 20.74 -9.91
CA GLY A 119 11.18 19.84 -8.79
C GLY A 119 11.71 18.51 -9.28
N PHE A 120 12.09 17.66 -8.34
CA PHE A 120 12.53 16.30 -8.62
C PHE A 120 12.01 15.34 -7.55
N ILE A 121 12.05 14.05 -7.86
CA ILE A 121 11.66 12.97 -6.97
C ILE A 121 12.89 12.08 -6.81
N ALA A 122 13.27 11.83 -5.57
CA ALA A 122 14.27 10.85 -5.20
C ALA A 122 13.75 10.14 -3.95
N ASP A 123 13.34 8.88 -4.08
CA ASP A 123 12.74 8.11 -3.01
C ASP A 123 13.18 6.65 -3.07
N VAL A 124 13.38 6.05 -1.90
CA VAL A 124 13.64 4.63 -1.75
C VAL A 124 12.66 4.08 -0.72
N SER A 125 11.95 3.03 -1.09
CA SER A 125 10.92 2.47 -0.23
C SER A 125 10.80 0.95 -0.37
N GLU A 126 10.20 0.33 0.65
CA GLU A 126 9.85 -1.08 0.66
C GLU A 126 8.37 -1.20 1.02
N ASP A 127 7.59 -1.87 0.16
CA ASP A 127 6.16 -2.08 0.36
C ASP A 127 5.83 -3.57 0.39
N TYR A 128 4.81 -3.91 1.16
CA TYR A 128 4.30 -5.27 1.28
C TYR A 128 2.87 -5.32 0.77
N VAL A 129 2.63 -6.07 -0.30
CA VAL A 129 1.34 -6.17 -0.97
C VAL A 129 0.78 -7.59 -0.81
N PRO A 130 -0.36 -7.78 -0.12
CA PRO A 130 -1.02 -9.08 -0.10
C PRO A 130 -1.54 -9.42 -1.51
N LEU A 131 -1.23 -10.62 -1.99
CA LEU A 131 -1.68 -11.13 -3.28
C LEU A 131 -2.82 -12.13 -3.05
N GLY A 132 -4.06 -11.65 -3.21
CA GLY A 132 -5.27 -12.45 -3.06
C GLY A 132 -5.59 -13.31 -4.28
N GLY A 133 -6.60 -14.19 -4.16
CA GLY A 133 -7.00 -15.12 -5.23
C GLY A 133 -7.54 -14.48 -6.52
N ASN A 134 -7.67 -13.15 -6.56
CA ASN A 134 -8.09 -12.38 -7.74
C ASN A 134 -6.91 -11.99 -8.66
N TYR A 135 -5.69 -12.50 -8.40
CA TYR A 135 -4.48 -12.36 -9.22
C TYR A 135 -3.91 -10.94 -9.38
N VAL A 136 -4.68 -9.89 -9.06
CA VAL A 136 -4.26 -8.49 -9.19
C VAL A 136 -4.53 -7.75 -7.88
N SER A 137 -3.49 -7.11 -7.36
CA SER A 137 -3.55 -6.20 -6.22
C SER A 137 -3.21 -4.78 -6.67
N LEU A 138 -3.85 -3.78 -6.05
CA LEU A 138 -3.55 -2.37 -6.29
C LEU A 138 -2.59 -1.87 -5.20
N LEU A 139 -1.51 -1.22 -5.62
CA LEU A 139 -0.61 -0.50 -4.73
C LEU A 139 -0.62 0.99 -5.12
N GLU A 140 -0.98 1.86 -4.17
CA GLU A 140 -0.88 3.30 -4.36
C GLU A 140 0.29 3.86 -3.55
N LYS A 141 1.15 4.63 -4.21
CA LYS A 141 2.27 5.34 -3.58
C LYS A 141 2.13 6.84 -3.78
N THR A 142 2.63 7.58 -2.80
CA THR A 142 2.73 9.03 -2.85
C THR A 142 4.19 9.41 -2.69
N PHE A 143 4.74 10.13 -3.67
CA PHE A 143 6.11 10.62 -3.66
C PHE A 143 6.12 12.13 -3.46
N THR A 144 6.92 12.59 -2.51
CA THR A 144 7.14 14.02 -2.30
C THR A 144 8.00 14.58 -3.41
N ILE A 145 7.58 15.71 -3.99
CA ILE A 145 8.36 16.43 -4.99
C ILE A 145 9.28 17.41 -4.25
N GLN A 146 10.58 17.18 -4.36
CA GLN A 146 11.64 18.01 -3.79
C GLN A 146 11.86 19.27 -4.63
N GLY A 147 12.41 20.31 -4.00
CA GLY A 147 12.62 21.62 -4.65
C GLY A 147 11.37 22.50 -4.70
N ARG A 148 10.31 22.15 -3.96
CA ARG A 148 9.05 22.89 -3.88
C ARG A 148 8.57 23.07 -2.44
N GLU A 149 7.87 24.17 -2.18
CA GLU A 149 7.32 24.50 -0.85
C GLU A 149 5.80 24.35 -0.77
N ASP A 150 5.12 24.16 -1.91
CA ASP A 150 3.66 24.05 -1.98
C ASP A 150 3.12 22.68 -1.52
N GLY A 151 4.02 21.74 -1.20
CA GLY A 151 3.68 20.39 -0.77
C GLY A 151 3.08 19.53 -1.86
N MET A 152 3.24 19.90 -3.15
CA MET A 152 2.77 19.08 -4.25
C MET A 152 3.43 17.69 -4.21
N VAL A 153 2.63 16.66 -4.47
CA VAL A 153 3.07 15.26 -4.48
C VAL A 153 2.73 14.60 -5.80
N LEU A 154 3.53 13.61 -6.20
CA LEU A 154 3.20 12.68 -7.25
C LEU A 154 2.49 11.47 -6.64
N LYS A 155 1.28 11.16 -7.12
CA LYS A 155 0.57 9.94 -6.78
C LYS A 155 0.67 8.95 -7.91
N VAL A 156 1.00 7.72 -7.58
CA VAL A 156 1.20 6.63 -8.53
C VAL A 156 0.40 5.43 -8.08
N ARG A 157 -0.26 4.76 -9.03
CA ARG A 157 -0.98 3.51 -8.82
C ARG A 157 -0.36 2.41 -9.66
N PHE A 158 -0.05 1.29 -9.02
CA PHE A 158 0.47 0.09 -9.66
C PHE A 158 -0.56 -1.04 -9.66
N LEU A 159 -0.55 -1.84 -10.71
CA LEU A 159 -1.09 -3.20 -10.72
C LEU A 159 0.05 -4.14 -10.35
N VAL A 160 -0.17 -4.93 -9.30
CA VAL A 160 0.79 -5.93 -8.82
C VAL A 160 0.17 -7.30 -8.97
N THR A 161 0.83 -8.17 -9.70
CA THR A 161 0.43 -9.57 -9.88
C THR A 161 1.57 -10.51 -9.46
N TYR A 162 1.40 -11.80 -9.72
CA TYR A 162 2.48 -12.77 -9.53
C TYR A 162 3.62 -12.62 -10.54
N ASP A 163 3.33 -12.04 -11.70
CA ASP A 163 4.24 -12.09 -12.86
C ASP A 163 4.72 -10.70 -13.30
N TYR A 164 4.02 -9.64 -12.91
CA TYR A 164 4.35 -8.28 -13.33
C TYR A 164 3.94 -7.22 -12.31
N VAL A 165 4.64 -6.09 -12.41
CA VAL A 165 4.31 -4.82 -11.75
C VAL A 165 4.17 -3.79 -12.86
N GLU A 166 3.01 -3.13 -12.95
CA GLU A 166 2.72 -2.19 -14.03
C GLU A 166 2.18 -0.87 -13.47
N LEU A 167 2.60 0.24 -14.09
CA LEU A 167 2.03 1.55 -13.83
C LEU A 167 0.62 1.67 -14.42
N SER A 168 -0.40 1.76 -13.57
CA SER A 168 -1.79 1.96 -14.01
C SER A 168 -2.18 3.42 -14.14
N ALA A 169 -1.71 4.28 -13.22
CA ALA A 169 -2.05 5.69 -13.22
C ALA A 169 -1.00 6.53 -12.48
N MET A 170 -0.88 7.79 -12.90
CA MET A 170 0.02 8.78 -12.32
C MET A 170 -0.61 10.17 -12.40
N TRP A 171 -0.60 10.92 -11.30
CA TRP A 171 -1.15 12.28 -11.26
C TRP A 171 -0.53 13.13 -10.14
N LEU A 172 -0.62 14.45 -10.28
CA LEU A 172 -0.18 15.40 -9.27
C LEU A 172 -1.33 15.74 -8.32
N ALA A 173 -0.99 15.99 -7.06
CA ALA A 173 -1.95 16.43 -6.05
C ALA A 173 -1.31 17.44 -5.08
N LEU A 174 -2.11 18.39 -4.61
CA LEU A 174 -1.73 19.27 -3.50
C LEU A 174 -2.25 18.68 -2.17
N PRO A 175 -1.62 19.00 -1.01
CA PRO A 175 -1.97 18.44 0.29
C PRO A 175 -3.44 18.63 0.71
N ASN A 176 -4.14 19.61 0.14
CA ASN A 176 -5.48 20.03 0.53
C ASN A 176 -6.49 20.10 -0.63
N ALA A 177 -6.51 19.13 -1.54
CA ALA A 177 -7.54 19.05 -2.59
C ALA A 177 -8.90 18.49 -2.11
N ASN A 178 -9.21 18.53 -0.81
CA ASN A 178 -10.59 18.36 -0.29
C ASN A 178 -11.39 19.67 -0.39
N VAL A 179 -11.20 20.45 -1.47
CA VAL A 179 -12.01 21.63 -1.76
C VAL A 179 -12.81 21.35 -3.03
N VAL A 180 -13.98 20.76 -2.78
CA VAL A 180 -15.22 20.85 -3.57
C VAL A 180 -15.06 20.66 -5.08
N ALA A 181 -15.42 19.47 -5.55
CA ALA A 181 -15.97 19.30 -6.88
C ALA A 181 -17.11 20.33 -7.06
N THR A 182 -16.82 21.43 -7.75
CA THR A 182 -17.87 22.28 -8.29
C THR A 182 -18.32 21.60 -9.57
N GLU A 183 -19.42 20.85 -9.46
CA GLU A 183 -20.27 20.55 -10.59
C GLU A 183 -20.56 21.87 -11.34
N LYS A 184 -20.33 21.87 -12.65
CA LYS A 184 -20.92 22.80 -13.59
C LYS A 184 -21.66 22.00 -14.64
#